data_AF-A0A1F7QID9-F1
#
_entry.id   AF-A0A1F7QID9-F1
#
_cell.length_a   1.000
_cell.length_b   1.000
_cell.length_c   1.000
_cell.angle_alpha   90.00
_cell.angle_beta   90.00
_cell.angle_gamma   90.00
#
_symmetry.space_group_name_H-M   'P 1'
#
loop_
_entity.id
_entity.type
_entity.pdbx_description
1 polymer ?
#
loop_
_entity_poly.entity_id
_entity_poly.type
_entity_poly.pdbx_seq_one_letter_code
_entity_poly.pdbx_strand_id
1 'polypeptide(L)'
;MARRSHAYPQVRVDAAALVDVPAVAAPAGIRVGDALRLARRRDARLLVADGRCVLRDDLVRAQALGLDALGAGALARALPTVDAGADEVAVRRALAGGAPLVAVRDRRGIVGAVAAPAARRAAPVASLGARFTRAVPDAVRAVLARVAELAAAHGARAFAVGGLVRDVCRDAAVTRRDLDVVVEGDGLRVARHLADALGGTLTEHPRFLTASVEAPGLGRIDVATSRAERYETPGALPRVLPAGIAQDLARRDFTVNALAVELASGGFGLLDPFGGRADLARRRLAVLHPLSYVEDPTRLFRAGRYAVRLGLAPDAATRRAQALALAHAPYPALSGQRLATELERVLAEARPDAVLLRLAAGGVLRLLHPRWRLTAATRRRLTALPAALAWAVGAGLAVPPLELALLALLADQPPALAAAALDRLALAGEPRARVGRGLEGAPALGAALLDAGRPSARARLLRERAPVELAWLWLDAAATGGRPAPVGAIVAWFAGLEPRGGALGGEDVIALGVPRGPAVARVLAELRDARLDGTVTDRAMEEDLVRHRILEGG
;
A
#
# COMPACT_ATOMS: atom_id res chain seq x y z
N MET A 1 -76.00 -9.93 9.77
CA MET A 1 -74.88 -10.61 10.47
C MET A 1 -73.73 -10.83 9.50
N ALA A 2 -72.74 -9.93 9.48
CA ALA A 2 -71.55 -10.08 8.65
C ALA A 2 -70.53 -10.98 9.36
N ARG A 3 -70.08 -12.06 8.69
CA ARG A 3 -69.12 -13.03 9.21
C ARG A 3 -67.78 -12.33 9.53
N ARG A 4 -67.33 -12.44 10.78
CA ARG A 4 -65.98 -12.05 11.21
C ARG A 4 -64.95 -12.83 10.39
N SER A 5 -64.14 -12.11 9.62
CA SER A 5 -62.96 -12.63 8.95
C SER A 5 -62.04 -13.31 9.97
N HIS A 6 -61.79 -14.61 9.82
CA HIS A 6 -60.76 -15.32 10.55
C HIS A 6 -59.40 -14.72 10.16
N ALA A 7 -58.83 -13.90 11.04
CA ALA A 7 -57.45 -13.52 10.95
C ALA A 7 -56.61 -14.76 11.28
N TYR A 8 -55.93 -15.33 10.27
CA TYR A 8 -54.90 -16.33 10.51
C TYR A 8 -53.86 -15.72 11.47
N PRO A 9 -53.51 -16.38 12.59
CA PRO A 9 -52.51 -15.85 13.51
C PRO A 9 -51.18 -15.79 12.75
N GLN A 10 -50.72 -14.60 12.41
CA GLN A 10 -49.37 -14.40 11.93
C GLN A 10 -48.43 -14.70 13.10
N VAL A 11 -47.81 -15.88 13.09
CA VAL A 11 -46.75 -16.23 14.02
C VAL A 11 -45.59 -15.27 13.74
N ARG A 12 -45.44 -14.23 14.56
CA ARG A 12 -44.28 -13.36 14.53
C ARG A 12 -43.12 -14.12 15.15
N VAL A 13 -42.19 -14.54 14.30
CA VAL A 13 -40.91 -15.10 14.75
C VAL A 13 -40.04 -13.95 15.23
N ASP A 14 -39.68 -13.97 16.51
CA ASP A 14 -38.80 -12.98 17.10
C ASP A 14 -37.32 -13.35 16.91
N ALA A 15 -36.43 -12.38 17.12
CA ALA A 15 -34.99 -12.58 16.95
C ALA A 15 -34.42 -13.66 17.89
N ALA A 16 -35.01 -13.85 19.07
CA ALA A 16 -34.62 -14.90 20.02
C ALA A 16 -34.84 -16.30 19.44
N ALA A 17 -35.98 -16.53 18.78
CA ALA A 17 -36.30 -17.80 18.14
C ALA A 17 -35.40 -18.15 16.94
N LEU A 18 -34.68 -17.16 16.40
CA LEU A 18 -33.76 -17.34 15.25
C LEU A 18 -32.32 -17.64 15.65
N VAL A 19 -31.98 -17.61 16.95
CA VAL A 19 -30.61 -17.83 17.43
C VAL A 19 -30.14 -19.24 17.07
N ASP A 20 -29.15 -19.33 16.18
CA ASP A 20 -28.52 -20.57 15.71
C ASP A 20 -27.02 -20.65 16.07
N VAL A 21 -26.49 -19.58 16.68
CA VAL A 21 -25.11 -19.51 17.14
C VAL A 21 -25.05 -19.33 18.65
N PRO A 22 -24.60 -20.36 19.39
CA PRO A 22 -24.47 -20.28 20.84
C PRO A 22 -23.40 -19.27 21.25
N ALA A 23 -23.73 -18.47 22.25
CA ALA A 23 -22.84 -17.53 22.90
C ALA A 23 -22.49 -17.97 24.32
N VAL A 24 -21.27 -17.64 24.77
CA VAL A 24 -20.86 -17.84 26.16
C VAL A 24 -20.29 -16.54 26.72
N ALA A 25 -20.76 -16.15 27.91
CA ALA A 25 -20.19 -15.04 28.66
C ALA A 25 -18.84 -15.43 29.25
N ALA A 26 -17.87 -14.53 29.17
CA ALA A 26 -16.54 -14.72 29.74
C ALA A 26 -16.24 -13.67 30.81
N PRO A 27 -15.41 -14.01 31.82
CA PRO A 27 -14.89 -13.03 32.78
C PRO A 27 -14.16 -11.87 32.09
N ALA A 28 -14.22 -10.70 32.71
CA ALA A 28 -13.51 -9.53 32.22
C ALA A 28 -11.99 -9.78 32.15
N GLY A 29 -11.34 -9.31 31.09
CA GLY A 29 -9.90 -9.50 30.91
C GLY A 29 -9.44 -10.94 30.64
N ILE A 30 -10.35 -11.88 30.33
CA ILE A 30 -9.97 -13.25 29.98
C ILE A 30 -8.94 -13.26 28.84
N ARG A 31 -7.91 -14.10 28.97
CA ARG A 31 -6.86 -14.24 27.96
C ARG A 31 -7.34 -15.12 26.80
N VAL A 32 -6.78 -14.92 25.61
CA VAL A 32 -7.14 -15.66 24.38
C VAL A 32 -7.11 -17.18 24.61
N GLY A 33 -6.06 -17.71 25.25
CA GLY A 33 -5.93 -19.15 25.49
C GLY A 33 -7.06 -19.71 26.37
N ASP A 34 -7.40 -19.01 27.44
CA ASP A 34 -8.50 -19.37 28.35
C ASP A 34 -9.87 -19.20 27.69
N ALA A 35 -10.05 -18.12 26.94
CA ALA A 35 -11.28 -17.84 26.20
C ALA A 35 -11.55 -18.93 25.15
N LEU A 36 -10.51 -19.39 24.44
CA LEU A 36 -10.66 -20.46 23.45
C LEU A 36 -11.01 -21.80 24.12
N ARG A 37 -10.38 -22.13 25.26
CA ARG A 37 -10.75 -23.30 26.05
C ARG A 37 -12.19 -23.23 26.55
N LEU A 38 -12.65 -22.06 27.00
CA LEU A 38 -14.03 -21.84 27.43
C LEU A 38 -15.00 -22.02 26.25
N ALA A 39 -14.72 -21.39 25.09
CA ALA A 39 -15.53 -21.49 23.89
C ALA A 39 -15.65 -22.94 23.40
N ARG A 40 -14.55 -23.72 23.39
CA ARG A 40 -14.58 -25.15 23.03
C ARG A 40 -15.39 -25.99 24.02
N ARG A 41 -15.19 -25.79 25.33
CA ARG A 41 -15.91 -26.53 26.39
C ARG A 41 -17.42 -26.30 26.35
N ARG A 42 -17.87 -25.14 25.89
CA ARG A 42 -19.31 -24.78 25.79
C ARG A 42 -19.87 -24.90 24.37
N ASP A 43 -19.06 -25.42 23.44
CA ASP A 43 -19.30 -25.41 21.99
C ASP A 43 -19.86 -24.07 21.46
N ALA A 44 -19.39 -22.97 22.04
CA ALA A 44 -19.82 -21.62 21.67
C ALA A 44 -18.96 -21.11 20.50
N ARG A 45 -19.61 -20.61 19.45
CA ARG A 45 -18.90 -19.92 18.36
C ARG A 45 -18.71 -18.43 18.64
N LEU A 46 -19.52 -17.88 19.55
CA LEU A 46 -19.47 -16.50 20.00
C LEU A 46 -19.09 -16.45 21.48
N LEU A 47 -18.11 -15.62 21.81
CA LEU A 47 -17.74 -15.31 23.18
C LEU A 47 -18.14 -13.86 23.49
N VAL A 48 -18.64 -13.59 24.69
CA VAL A 48 -18.98 -12.24 25.15
C VAL A 48 -17.98 -11.85 26.24
N ALA A 49 -16.98 -11.04 25.88
CA ALA A 49 -15.96 -10.54 26.79
C ALA A 49 -16.07 -9.02 26.90
N ASP A 50 -16.13 -8.49 28.12
CA ASP A 50 -16.30 -7.05 28.40
C ASP A 50 -17.51 -6.43 27.68
N GLY A 51 -18.62 -7.20 27.60
CA GLY A 51 -19.83 -6.81 26.89
C GLY A 51 -19.69 -6.76 25.36
N ARG A 52 -18.58 -7.27 24.81
CA ARG A 52 -18.28 -7.26 23.37
C ARG A 52 -18.19 -8.68 22.81
N CYS A 53 -18.56 -8.80 21.54
CA CYS A 53 -18.57 -10.05 20.80
C CYS A 53 -17.18 -10.41 20.27
N VAL A 54 -16.68 -11.59 20.59
CA VAL A 54 -15.42 -12.16 20.08
C VAL A 54 -15.74 -13.49 19.40
N LEU A 55 -15.28 -13.70 18.17
CA LEU A 55 -15.53 -14.96 17.47
C LEU A 55 -14.51 -16.02 17.88
N ARG A 56 -14.96 -17.27 18.01
CA ARG A 56 -14.08 -18.43 18.23
C ARG A 56 -12.99 -18.51 17.15
N ASP A 57 -13.32 -18.19 15.90
CA ASP A 57 -12.37 -18.21 14.79
C ASP A 57 -11.25 -17.18 14.97
N ASP A 58 -11.53 -16.02 15.57
CA ASP A 58 -10.51 -15.01 15.86
C ASP A 58 -9.61 -15.45 17.03
N LEU A 59 -10.16 -16.15 18.02
CA LEU A 59 -9.38 -16.77 19.09
C LEU A 59 -8.45 -17.88 18.56
N VAL A 60 -8.95 -18.71 17.63
CA VAL A 60 -8.14 -19.74 16.96
C VAL A 60 -7.00 -19.09 16.16
N ARG A 61 -7.28 -18.02 15.41
CA ARG A 61 -6.24 -17.26 14.70
C ARG A 61 -5.21 -16.66 15.65
N ALA A 62 -5.66 -16.06 16.76
CA ALA A 62 -4.76 -15.49 17.76
C ALA A 62 -3.84 -16.54 18.38
N GLN A 63 -4.38 -17.71 18.76
CA GLN A 63 -3.57 -18.83 19.25
C GLN A 63 -2.57 -19.34 18.18
N ALA A 64 -2.98 -19.45 16.92
CA ALA A 64 -2.08 -19.85 15.84
C ALA A 64 -0.90 -18.88 15.64
N LEU A 65 -1.07 -17.61 16.02
CA LEU A 65 -0.04 -16.57 16.00
C LEU A 65 0.74 -16.44 17.32
N GLY A 66 0.50 -17.32 18.30
CA GLY A 66 1.16 -17.29 19.60
C GLY A 66 0.67 -16.18 20.54
N LEU A 67 -0.56 -15.69 20.37
CA LEU A 67 -1.11 -14.56 21.12
C LEU A 67 -1.98 -14.98 22.32
N ASP A 68 -1.71 -16.15 22.92
CA ASP A 68 -2.52 -16.70 24.02
C ASP A 68 -2.64 -15.76 25.23
N ALA A 69 -1.62 -14.92 25.48
CA ALA A 69 -1.59 -13.96 26.58
C ALA A 69 -2.40 -12.67 26.33
N LEU A 70 -2.81 -12.41 25.08
CA LEU A 70 -3.61 -11.24 24.73
C LEU A 70 -4.98 -11.31 25.42
N GLY A 71 -5.50 -10.18 25.89
CA GLY A 71 -6.89 -10.11 26.37
C GLY A 71 -7.87 -10.32 25.22
N ALA A 72 -8.82 -11.24 25.36
CA ALA A 72 -9.76 -11.61 24.29
C ALA A 72 -10.59 -10.42 23.79
N GLY A 73 -10.88 -9.43 24.66
CA GLY A 73 -11.57 -8.19 24.30
C GLY A 73 -10.87 -7.35 23.22
N ALA A 74 -9.55 -7.54 23.02
CA ALA A 74 -8.81 -6.91 21.91
C ALA A 74 -9.24 -7.44 20.53
N LEU A 75 -9.85 -8.63 20.48
CA LEU A 75 -10.37 -9.29 19.28
C LEU A 75 -11.87 -9.03 19.08
N ALA A 76 -12.45 -8.07 19.80
CA ALA A 76 -13.86 -7.73 19.72
C ALA A 76 -14.27 -7.25 18.31
N ARG A 77 -15.33 -7.87 17.78
CA ARG A 77 -16.00 -7.47 16.54
C ARG A 77 -17.16 -6.52 16.81
N ALA A 78 -17.32 -5.55 15.91
CA ALA A 78 -18.51 -4.71 15.86
C ALA A 78 -19.61 -5.44 15.07
N LEU A 79 -20.25 -6.42 15.69
CA LEU A 79 -21.40 -7.11 15.10
C LEU A 79 -22.66 -6.24 15.22
N PRO A 80 -23.56 -6.23 14.21
CA PRO A 80 -24.90 -5.70 14.40
C PRO A 80 -25.58 -6.43 15.56
N THR A 81 -26.25 -5.68 16.42
CA THR A 81 -26.98 -6.23 17.57
C THR A 81 -28.44 -5.86 17.44
N VAL A 82 -29.33 -6.84 17.63
CA VAL A 82 -30.78 -6.64 17.71
C VAL A 82 -31.29 -7.10 19.06
N ASP A 83 -32.38 -6.48 19.53
CA ASP A 83 -33.03 -6.92 20.75
C ASP A 83 -33.80 -8.23 20.52
N ALA A 84 -33.85 -9.09 21.53
CA ALA A 84 -34.42 -10.44 21.47
C ALA A 84 -35.88 -10.47 20.97
N GLY A 85 -36.67 -9.45 21.32
CA GLY A 85 -38.06 -9.31 20.88
C GLY A 85 -38.23 -8.60 19.53
N ALA A 86 -37.14 -8.29 18.81
CA ALA A 86 -37.24 -7.67 17.49
C ALA A 86 -37.77 -8.65 16.45
N ASP A 87 -38.47 -8.13 15.45
CA ASP A 87 -39.00 -8.91 14.33
C ASP A 87 -37.87 -9.52 13.47
N GLU A 88 -38.09 -10.72 12.94
CA GLU A 88 -37.18 -11.41 12.00
C GLU A 88 -36.65 -10.49 10.88
N VAL A 89 -37.47 -9.56 10.37
CA VAL A 89 -37.07 -8.61 9.33
C VAL A 89 -35.83 -7.79 9.75
N ALA A 90 -35.69 -7.44 11.03
CA ALA A 90 -34.54 -6.70 11.54
C ALA A 90 -33.25 -7.55 11.44
N VAL A 91 -33.33 -8.83 11.81
CA VAL A 91 -32.21 -9.79 11.69
C VAL A 91 -31.83 -9.96 10.22
N ARG A 92 -32.81 -10.24 9.35
CA ARG A 92 -32.57 -10.47 7.91
C ARG A 92 -31.98 -9.23 7.23
N ARG A 93 -32.43 -8.03 7.61
CA ARG A 93 -31.88 -6.76 7.09
C ARG A 93 -30.44 -6.55 7.54
N ALA A 94 -30.12 -6.86 8.79
CA ALA A 94 -28.75 -6.77 9.31
C ALA A 94 -27.81 -7.78 8.63
N LEU A 95 -28.26 -9.02 8.40
CA LEU A 95 -27.50 -10.04 7.64
C LEU A 95 -27.32 -9.64 6.17
N ALA A 96 -28.35 -9.07 5.52
CA ALA A 96 -28.27 -8.57 4.15
C ALA A 96 -27.27 -7.39 4.00
N GLY A 97 -26.92 -6.74 5.11
CA GLY A 97 -25.85 -5.74 5.16
C GLY A 97 -24.43 -6.31 5.06
N GLY A 98 -24.26 -7.63 4.91
CA GLY A 98 -22.96 -8.31 4.80
C GLY A 98 -22.33 -8.68 6.14
N ALA A 99 -23.07 -8.60 7.24
CA ALA A 99 -22.58 -9.01 8.54
C ALA A 99 -22.49 -10.55 8.60
N PRO A 100 -21.37 -11.12 9.11
CA PRO A 100 -21.22 -12.58 9.19
C PRO A 100 -22.18 -13.21 10.22
N LEU A 101 -22.55 -12.42 11.23
CA LEU A 101 -23.38 -12.75 12.38
C LEU A 101 -24.15 -11.50 12.81
N VAL A 102 -25.36 -11.69 13.35
CA VAL A 102 -26.12 -10.65 14.06
C VAL A 102 -26.28 -11.09 15.50
N ALA A 103 -25.73 -10.33 16.44
CA ALA A 103 -25.85 -10.61 17.85
C ALA A 103 -27.29 -10.34 18.33
N VAL A 104 -27.81 -11.20 19.18
CA VAL A 104 -29.14 -11.05 19.80
C VAL A 104 -28.95 -10.74 21.27
N ARG A 105 -29.63 -9.71 21.76
CA ARG A 105 -29.47 -9.17 23.11
C ARG A 105 -30.79 -9.14 23.88
N ASP A 106 -30.78 -9.54 25.14
CA ASP A 106 -31.87 -9.34 26.08
C ASP A 106 -31.49 -8.34 27.20
N ARG A 107 -32.28 -8.26 28.27
CA ARG A 107 -31.99 -7.38 29.42
C ARG A 107 -30.73 -7.78 30.19
N ARG A 108 -30.25 -9.01 30.05
CA ARG A 108 -29.09 -9.59 30.76
C ARG A 108 -27.81 -9.52 29.92
N GLY A 109 -27.92 -9.41 28.60
CA GLY A 109 -26.78 -9.24 27.70
C GLY A 109 -26.96 -9.93 26.37
N ILE A 110 -25.85 -10.23 25.69
CA ILE A 110 -25.88 -11.01 24.44
C ILE A 110 -26.20 -12.47 24.78
N VAL A 111 -27.32 -12.96 24.26
CA VAL A 111 -27.80 -14.35 24.49
C VAL A 111 -27.34 -15.32 23.41
N GLY A 112 -27.00 -14.80 22.23
CA GLY A 112 -26.62 -15.61 21.07
C GLY A 112 -26.38 -14.76 19.84
N ALA A 113 -26.27 -15.40 18.69
CA ALA A 113 -26.29 -14.74 17.39
C ALA A 113 -27.05 -15.55 16.34
N VAL A 114 -27.40 -14.87 15.26
CA VAL A 114 -27.93 -15.49 14.03
C VAL A 114 -26.87 -15.43 12.95
N ALA A 115 -26.53 -16.55 12.33
CA ALA A 115 -25.57 -16.62 11.24
C ALA A 115 -26.19 -16.38 9.87
N ALA A 116 -25.41 -15.77 8.97
CA ALA A 116 -25.76 -15.81 7.55
C ALA A 116 -25.66 -17.26 7.04
N PRO A 117 -26.66 -17.78 6.29
CA PRO A 117 -26.59 -19.10 5.69
C PRO A 117 -25.31 -19.29 4.87
N ALA A 118 -24.66 -20.45 4.99
CA ALA A 118 -23.40 -20.73 4.29
C ALA A 118 -23.53 -20.55 2.77
N ALA A 119 -24.66 -20.97 2.19
CA ALA A 119 -24.96 -20.80 0.77
C ALA A 119 -24.96 -19.32 0.30
N ARG A 120 -25.31 -18.36 1.17
CA ARG A 120 -25.28 -16.92 0.81
C ARG A 120 -23.88 -16.36 0.66
N ARG A 121 -22.86 -16.96 1.29
CA ARG A 121 -21.47 -16.45 1.22
C ARG A 121 -20.83 -16.67 -0.16
N ALA A 122 -21.41 -17.55 -0.97
CA ALA A 122 -20.97 -17.86 -2.33
C ALA A 122 -22.06 -17.57 -3.39
N ALA A 123 -23.18 -16.96 -3.01
CA ALA A 123 -24.26 -16.61 -3.93
C ALA A 123 -24.18 -15.14 -4.35
N PRO A 124 -24.53 -14.79 -5.60
CA PRO A 124 -24.64 -13.41 -6.03
C PRO A 124 -25.67 -12.62 -5.21
N VAL A 125 -25.28 -11.43 -4.73
CA VAL A 125 -26.18 -10.51 -4.00
C VAL A 125 -26.81 -9.45 -4.90
N ALA A 126 -26.27 -9.25 -6.10
CA ALA A 126 -26.77 -8.34 -7.13
C ALA A 126 -26.12 -8.68 -8.49
N SER A 127 -26.75 -8.30 -9.61
CA SER A 127 -26.08 -8.27 -10.91
C SER A 127 -25.35 -6.93 -11.09
N LEU A 128 -24.12 -6.98 -11.60
CA LEU A 128 -23.39 -5.79 -12.06
C LEU A 128 -23.40 -5.63 -13.58
N GLY A 129 -24.13 -6.45 -14.34
CA GLY A 129 -23.96 -6.57 -15.79
C GLY A 129 -23.98 -5.24 -16.55
N ALA A 130 -24.97 -4.37 -16.32
CA ALA A 130 -25.04 -3.06 -16.98
C ALA A 130 -23.88 -2.13 -16.60
N ARG A 131 -23.48 -2.12 -15.31
CA ARG A 131 -22.34 -1.32 -14.83
C ARG A 131 -21.02 -1.85 -15.38
N PHE A 132 -20.87 -3.17 -15.39
CA PHE A 132 -19.68 -3.86 -15.88
C PHE A 132 -19.49 -3.60 -17.37
N THR A 133 -20.55 -3.73 -18.17
CA THR A 133 -20.52 -3.44 -19.62
C THR A 133 -20.14 -2.00 -19.91
N ARG A 134 -20.65 -1.03 -19.13
CA ARG A 134 -20.33 0.39 -19.29
C ARG A 134 -18.91 0.75 -18.84
N ALA A 135 -18.46 0.19 -17.71
CA ALA A 135 -17.21 0.61 -17.07
C ALA A 135 -15.96 -0.14 -17.58
N VAL A 136 -16.13 -1.36 -18.07
CA VAL A 136 -15.04 -2.25 -18.49
C VAL A 136 -14.95 -2.27 -20.01
N PRO A 137 -13.81 -1.92 -20.63
CA PRO A 137 -13.65 -1.91 -22.09
C PRO A 137 -13.88 -3.28 -22.73
N ASP A 138 -14.34 -3.30 -23.98
CA ASP A 138 -14.67 -4.51 -24.75
C ASP A 138 -13.51 -5.49 -24.82
N ALA A 139 -12.29 -4.99 -25.07
CA ALA A 139 -11.07 -5.82 -25.10
C ALA A 139 -10.83 -6.54 -23.76
N VAL A 140 -11.05 -5.85 -22.64
CA VAL A 140 -10.93 -6.45 -21.30
C VAL A 140 -12.02 -7.48 -21.06
N ARG A 141 -13.27 -7.19 -21.48
CA ARG A 141 -14.37 -8.15 -21.35
C ARG A 141 -14.13 -9.42 -22.18
N ALA A 142 -13.53 -9.30 -23.37
CA ALA A 142 -13.15 -10.43 -24.20
C ALA A 142 -12.09 -11.31 -23.52
N VAL A 143 -11.09 -10.71 -22.88
CA VAL A 143 -10.09 -11.45 -22.09
C VAL A 143 -10.76 -12.19 -20.93
N LEU A 144 -11.62 -11.52 -20.17
CA LEU A 144 -12.34 -12.14 -19.05
C LEU A 144 -13.25 -13.30 -19.51
N ALA A 145 -13.93 -13.15 -20.65
CA ALA A 145 -14.70 -14.22 -21.26
C ALA A 145 -13.80 -15.41 -21.64
N ARG A 146 -12.63 -15.14 -22.24
CA ARG A 146 -11.66 -16.17 -22.59
C ARG A 146 -11.15 -16.94 -21.36
N VAL A 147 -10.89 -16.25 -20.26
CA VAL A 147 -10.51 -16.91 -18.99
C VAL A 147 -11.65 -17.78 -18.46
N ALA A 148 -12.90 -17.32 -18.57
CA ALA A 148 -14.07 -18.10 -18.14
C ALA A 148 -14.24 -19.39 -18.96
N GLU A 149 -14.07 -19.30 -20.29
CA GLU A 149 -14.11 -20.46 -21.20
C GLU A 149 -13.03 -21.49 -20.84
N LEU A 150 -11.79 -21.04 -20.67
CA LEU A 150 -10.67 -21.91 -20.31
C LEU A 150 -10.86 -22.55 -18.93
N ALA A 151 -11.38 -21.81 -17.95
CA ALA A 151 -11.71 -22.36 -16.65
C ALA A 151 -12.81 -23.43 -16.75
N ALA A 152 -13.89 -23.16 -17.48
CA ALA A 152 -15.00 -24.09 -17.66
C ALA A 152 -14.56 -25.39 -18.38
N ALA A 153 -13.71 -25.28 -19.39
CA ALA A 153 -13.12 -26.43 -20.10
C ALA A 153 -12.30 -27.36 -19.20
N HIS A 154 -11.89 -26.88 -18.02
CA HIS A 154 -11.17 -27.64 -17.01
C HIS A 154 -11.96 -27.88 -15.72
N GLY A 155 -13.30 -27.73 -15.76
CA GLY A 155 -14.17 -27.96 -14.61
C GLY A 155 -13.97 -26.96 -13.47
N ALA A 156 -13.41 -25.79 -13.76
CA ALA A 156 -13.13 -24.72 -12.80
C ALA A 156 -14.08 -23.52 -13.00
N ARG A 157 -14.15 -22.65 -11.99
CA ARG A 157 -14.91 -21.38 -12.07
C ARG A 157 -13.96 -20.20 -12.00
N ALA A 158 -14.20 -19.18 -12.82
CA ALA A 158 -13.37 -17.97 -12.86
C ALA A 158 -14.11 -16.73 -12.34
N PHE A 159 -13.39 -15.90 -11.60
CA PHE A 159 -13.91 -14.71 -10.94
C PHE A 159 -13.01 -13.50 -11.18
N ALA A 160 -13.56 -12.39 -11.64
CA ALA A 160 -12.90 -11.10 -11.48
C ALA A 160 -12.97 -10.70 -10.00
N VAL A 161 -11.88 -10.15 -9.44
CA VAL A 161 -11.80 -9.86 -8.01
C VAL A 161 -11.16 -8.51 -7.72
N GLY A 162 -11.25 -8.06 -6.46
CA GLY A 162 -10.40 -7.01 -5.93
C GLY A 162 -10.65 -5.64 -6.56
N GLY A 163 -9.58 -5.05 -7.12
CA GLY A 163 -9.58 -3.66 -7.57
C GLY A 163 -10.57 -3.40 -8.71
N LEU A 164 -10.65 -4.31 -9.68
CA LEU A 164 -11.56 -4.21 -10.82
C LEU A 164 -13.02 -4.12 -10.36
N VAL A 165 -13.46 -5.10 -9.55
CA VAL A 165 -14.85 -5.16 -9.06
C VAL A 165 -15.19 -3.95 -8.20
N ARG A 166 -14.25 -3.51 -7.34
CA ARG A 166 -14.42 -2.31 -6.52
C ARG A 166 -14.60 -1.06 -7.38
N ASP A 167 -13.80 -0.91 -8.43
CA ASP A 167 -13.82 0.27 -9.28
C ASP A 167 -15.11 0.29 -10.13
N VAL A 168 -15.58 -0.87 -10.62
CA VAL A 168 -16.91 -1.02 -11.26
C VAL A 168 -18.05 -0.67 -10.29
N CYS A 169 -17.99 -1.12 -9.04
CA CYS A 169 -18.99 -0.76 -8.01
C CYS A 169 -19.07 0.75 -7.74
N ARG A 170 -18.00 1.50 -8.05
CA ARG A 170 -17.93 2.96 -7.91
C ARG A 170 -18.32 3.72 -9.18
N ASP A 171 -18.73 3.02 -10.24
CA ASP A 171 -18.95 3.60 -11.56
C ASP A 171 -17.70 4.33 -12.10
N ALA A 172 -16.50 3.88 -11.70
CA ALA A 172 -15.24 4.40 -12.22
C ALA A 172 -14.88 3.70 -13.54
N ALA A 173 -14.42 4.46 -14.53
CA ALA A 173 -13.91 3.90 -15.77
C ALA A 173 -12.69 3.02 -15.49
N VAL A 174 -12.71 1.79 -15.99
CA VAL A 174 -11.57 0.87 -15.87
C VAL A 174 -10.60 1.19 -16.99
N THR A 175 -9.51 1.87 -16.63
CA THR A 175 -8.39 2.17 -17.54
C THR A 175 -7.24 1.18 -17.42
N ARG A 176 -7.36 0.20 -16.51
CA ARG A 176 -6.27 -0.70 -16.12
C ARG A 176 -5.95 -1.69 -17.23
N ARG A 177 -4.65 -1.85 -17.51
CA ARG A 177 -4.07 -2.96 -18.27
C ARG A 177 -3.83 -4.20 -17.39
N ASP A 178 -3.85 -4.03 -16.07
CA ASP A 178 -3.60 -5.11 -15.11
C ASP A 178 -4.92 -5.72 -14.62
N LEU A 179 -5.12 -7.01 -14.88
CA LEU A 179 -6.34 -7.75 -14.55
C LEU A 179 -6.05 -8.81 -13.48
N ASP A 180 -6.79 -8.74 -12.37
CA ASP A 180 -6.74 -9.75 -11.30
C ASP A 180 -7.90 -10.76 -11.46
N VAL A 181 -7.59 -12.02 -11.73
CA VAL A 181 -8.56 -13.11 -11.83
C VAL A 181 -8.26 -14.22 -10.83
N VAL A 182 -9.30 -14.73 -10.18
CA VAL A 182 -9.23 -15.90 -9.31
C VAL A 182 -9.96 -17.07 -9.96
N VAL A 183 -9.32 -18.24 -9.94
CA VAL A 183 -9.87 -19.49 -10.46
C VAL A 183 -10.10 -20.44 -9.29
N GLU A 184 -11.35 -20.85 -9.08
CA GLU A 184 -11.69 -21.95 -8.20
C GLU A 184 -11.52 -23.26 -8.94
N GLY A 185 -10.33 -23.84 -8.80
CA GLY A 185 -9.79 -24.95 -9.59
C GLY A 185 -8.29 -24.77 -9.79
N ASP A 186 -7.71 -25.34 -10.85
CA ASP A 186 -6.29 -25.17 -11.18
C ASP A 186 -6.05 -23.87 -11.96
N GLY A 187 -5.79 -22.78 -11.24
CA GLY A 187 -5.49 -21.47 -11.83
C GLY A 187 -4.18 -21.42 -12.60
N LEU A 188 -3.17 -22.22 -12.24
CA LEU A 188 -1.90 -22.28 -12.97
C LEU A 188 -2.11 -22.90 -14.35
N ARG A 189 -2.89 -23.99 -14.41
CA ARG A 189 -3.28 -24.60 -15.68
C ARG A 189 -4.06 -23.63 -16.56
N VAL A 190 -5.03 -22.91 -16.00
CA VAL A 190 -5.77 -21.87 -16.75
C VAL A 190 -4.82 -20.78 -17.28
N ALA A 191 -3.85 -20.34 -16.48
CA ALA A 191 -2.87 -19.33 -16.88
C ALA A 191 -1.96 -19.78 -18.03
N ARG A 192 -1.51 -21.05 -18.03
CA ARG A 192 -0.74 -21.65 -19.14
C ARG A 192 -1.52 -21.58 -20.45
N HIS A 193 -2.75 -22.11 -20.44
CA HIS A 193 -3.60 -22.09 -21.63
C HIS A 193 -4.00 -20.67 -22.06
N LEU A 194 -4.11 -19.74 -21.12
CA LEU A 194 -4.35 -18.33 -21.42
C LEU A 194 -3.15 -17.69 -22.12
N ALA A 195 -1.92 -17.95 -21.65
CA ALA A 195 -0.70 -17.46 -22.29
C ALA A 195 -0.60 -17.98 -23.73
N ASP A 196 -0.84 -19.27 -23.94
CA ASP A 196 -0.85 -19.88 -25.28
C ASP A 196 -1.93 -19.24 -26.17
N ALA A 197 -3.15 -19.05 -25.65
CA ALA A 197 -4.26 -18.48 -26.40
C ALA A 197 -4.07 -17.01 -26.77
N LEU A 198 -3.29 -16.26 -25.98
CA LEU A 198 -3.03 -14.83 -26.19
C LEU A 198 -1.65 -14.54 -26.82
N GLY A 199 -0.83 -15.57 -27.08
CA GLY A 199 0.55 -15.40 -27.53
C GLY A 199 1.41 -14.62 -26.52
N GLY A 200 1.13 -14.77 -25.23
CA GLY A 200 1.76 -14.04 -24.13
C GLY A 200 2.87 -14.82 -23.43
N THR A 201 3.62 -14.15 -22.56
CA THR A 201 4.66 -14.80 -21.72
C THR A 201 4.11 -15.12 -20.34
N LEU A 202 4.37 -16.33 -19.86
CA LEU A 202 3.93 -16.82 -18.55
C LEU A 202 5.05 -16.72 -17.50
N THR A 203 4.73 -16.20 -16.33
CA THR A 203 5.57 -16.30 -15.13
C THR A 203 4.79 -16.99 -14.01
N GLU A 204 5.25 -18.14 -13.55
CA GLU A 204 4.58 -18.89 -12.48
C GLU A 204 5.24 -18.70 -11.12
N HIS A 205 4.42 -18.64 -10.07
CA HIS A 205 4.84 -18.71 -8.69
C HIS A 205 4.10 -19.84 -7.96
N PRO A 206 4.50 -21.12 -8.17
CA PRO A 206 3.75 -22.27 -7.67
C PRO A 206 3.58 -22.30 -6.15
N ARG A 207 4.58 -21.81 -5.40
CA ARG A 207 4.52 -21.65 -3.93
C ARG A 207 3.30 -20.85 -3.46
N PHE A 208 2.83 -19.92 -4.30
CA PHE A 208 1.69 -19.06 -4.01
C PHE A 208 0.45 -19.45 -4.83
N LEU A 209 0.51 -20.45 -5.71
CA LEU A 209 -0.60 -20.79 -6.61
C LEU A 209 -1.05 -19.57 -7.44
N THR A 210 -0.09 -18.77 -7.92
CA THR A 210 -0.32 -17.59 -8.76
C THR A 210 0.54 -17.65 -10.00
N ALA A 211 0.04 -17.09 -11.09
CA ALA A 211 0.77 -16.88 -12.32
C ALA A 211 0.43 -15.51 -12.91
N SER A 212 1.37 -14.94 -13.66
CA SER A 212 1.19 -13.70 -14.41
C SER A 212 1.37 -14.00 -15.89
N VAL A 213 0.42 -13.55 -16.70
CA VAL A 213 0.45 -13.65 -18.16
C VAL A 213 0.60 -12.24 -18.72
N GLU A 214 1.72 -11.96 -19.37
CA GLU A 214 1.93 -10.71 -20.11
C GLU A 214 1.45 -10.92 -21.55
N ALA A 215 0.32 -10.31 -21.91
CA ALA A 215 -0.31 -10.48 -23.21
C ALA A 215 -0.05 -9.24 -24.11
N PRO A 216 0.46 -9.42 -25.35
CA PRO A 216 0.72 -8.32 -26.28
C PRO A 216 -0.53 -7.45 -26.51
N GLY A 217 -0.40 -6.14 -26.33
CA GLY A 217 -1.49 -5.17 -26.52
C GLY A 217 -2.59 -5.18 -25.44
N LEU A 218 -2.61 -6.18 -24.55
CA LEU A 218 -3.64 -6.35 -23.51
C LEU A 218 -3.10 -6.08 -22.09
N GLY A 219 -1.79 -6.22 -21.88
CA GLY A 219 -1.14 -5.99 -20.58
C GLY A 219 -1.05 -7.25 -19.73
N ARG A 220 -0.89 -7.04 -18.42
CA ARG A 220 -0.63 -8.10 -17.44
C ARG A 220 -1.93 -8.68 -16.90
N ILE A 221 -2.03 -10.00 -16.88
CA ILE A 221 -3.16 -10.73 -16.31
C ILE A 221 -2.63 -11.61 -15.17
N ASP A 222 -2.95 -11.25 -13.94
CA ASP A 222 -2.61 -12.02 -12.75
C ASP A 222 -3.72 -13.05 -12.48
N VAL A 223 -3.39 -14.33 -12.64
CA VAL A 223 -4.29 -15.47 -12.40
C VAL A 223 -3.87 -16.16 -11.10
N ALA A 224 -4.79 -16.26 -10.15
CA ALA A 224 -4.57 -16.93 -8.88
C ALA A 224 -5.54 -18.10 -8.70
N THR A 225 -5.06 -19.24 -8.20
CA THR A 225 -5.96 -20.26 -7.66
C THR A 225 -6.59 -19.75 -6.36
N SER A 226 -7.91 -19.91 -6.21
CA SER A 226 -8.60 -19.57 -4.97
C SER A 226 -8.02 -20.38 -3.81
N ARG A 227 -7.68 -19.67 -2.74
CA ARG A 227 -6.84 -20.23 -1.68
C ARG A 227 -7.18 -19.69 -0.31
N ALA A 228 -6.96 -20.51 0.71
CA ALA A 228 -6.90 -20.09 2.10
C ALA A 228 -5.43 -19.80 2.45
N GLU A 229 -5.22 -18.88 3.39
CA GLU A 229 -3.90 -18.54 3.91
C GLU A 229 -3.80 -18.91 5.39
N ARG A 230 -2.65 -19.45 5.78
CA ARG A 230 -2.26 -19.66 7.17
C ARG A 230 -0.92 -18.99 7.44
N TYR A 231 -0.86 -18.19 8.49
CA TYR A 231 0.34 -17.47 8.92
C TYR A 231 0.91 -18.19 10.13
N GLU A 232 2.16 -18.63 10.04
CA GLU A 232 2.84 -19.33 11.15
C GLU A 232 3.29 -18.37 12.24
N THR A 233 3.73 -17.18 11.84
CA THR A 233 4.15 -16.11 12.75
C THR A 233 3.68 -14.76 12.22
N PRO A 234 3.47 -13.77 13.12
CA PRO A 234 3.05 -12.43 12.71
C PRO A 234 4.01 -11.81 11.68
N GLY A 235 3.46 -11.33 10.55
CA GLY A 235 4.22 -10.68 9.49
C GLY A 235 4.96 -11.60 8.52
N ALA A 236 4.94 -12.93 8.73
CA ALA A 236 5.50 -13.89 7.79
C ALA A 236 4.71 -13.97 6.48
N LEU A 237 5.32 -14.56 5.45
CA LEU A 237 4.58 -14.97 4.26
C LEU A 237 3.66 -16.16 4.60
N PRO A 238 2.43 -16.20 4.08
CA PRO A 238 1.51 -17.28 4.41
C PRO A 238 1.89 -18.59 3.70
N ARG A 239 1.49 -19.71 4.29
CA ARG A 239 1.26 -20.95 3.55
C ARG A 239 -0.11 -20.89 2.89
N VAL A 240 -0.18 -21.26 1.62
CA VAL A 240 -1.41 -21.25 0.84
C VAL A 240 -1.91 -22.67 0.61
N LEU A 241 -3.23 -22.84 0.64
CA LEU A 241 -3.90 -24.11 0.36
C LEU A 241 -5.08 -23.84 -0.58
N PRO A 242 -5.34 -24.67 -1.60
CA PRO A 242 -6.54 -24.56 -2.43
C PRO A 242 -7.80 -24.51 -1.56
N ALA A 243 -8.73 -23.63 -1.93
CA ALA A 243 -9.93 -23.34 -1.15
C ALA A 243 -11.04 -22.79 -2.04
N GLY A 244 -12.28 -22.74 -1.55
CA GLY A 244 -13.38 -22.11 -2.30
C GLY A 244 -13.28 -20.58 -2.35
N ILE A 245 -14.00 -19.94 -3.28
CA ILE A 245 -13.97 -18.47 -3.45
C ILE A 245 -14.32 -17.70 -2.16
N ALA A 246 -15.24 -18.21 -1.34
CA ALA A 246 -15.60 -17.55 -0.08
C ALA A 246 -14.42 -17.49 0.92
N GLN A 247 -13.56 -18.51 0.93
CA GLN A 247 -12.35 -18.54 1.76
C GLN A 247 -11.25 -17.63 1.17
N ASP A 248 -11.14 -17.55 -0.16
CA ASP A 248 -10.25 -16.59 -0.83
C ASP A 248 -10.65 -15.14 -0.52
N LEU A 249 -11.94 -14.82 -0.54
CA LEU A 249 -12.42 -13.51 -0.16
C LEU A 249 -12.14 -13.21 1.32
N ALA A 250 -12.23 -14.21 2.20
CA ALA A 250 -12.05 -14.06 3.65
C ALA A 250 -10.61 -13.74 4.08
N ARG A 251 -9.60 -14.08 3.27
CA ARG A 251 -8.17 -13.80 3.57
C ARG A 251 -7.72 -12.40 3.15
N ARG A 252 -8.56 -11.65 2.44
CA ARG A 252 -8.21 -10.33 1.89
C ARG A 252 -8.08 -9.28 2.98
N ASP A 253 -7.57 -8.12 2.59
CA ASP A 253 -7.20 -7.04 3.49
C ASP A 253 -8.41 -6.24 3.99
N PHE A 254 -9.26 -5.78 3.06
CA PHE A 254 -10.41 -4.91 3.33
C PHE A 254 -11.68 -5.38 2.62
N THR A 255 -12.82 -5.12 3.25
CA THR A 255 -14.16 -5.47 2.73
C THR A 255 -14.36 -4.97 1.29
N VAL A 256 -13.94 -3.74 1.01
CA VAL A 256 -14.03 -3.10 -0.32
C VAL A 256 -13.18 -3.78 -1.40
N ASN A 257 -12.23 -4.63 -1.03
CA ASN A 257 -11.44 -5.47 -1.94
C ASN A 257 -11.81 -6.95 -1.88
N ALA A 258 -12.71 -7.33 -0.97
CA ALA A 258 -13.22 -8.68 -0.79
C ALA A 258 -14.53 -8.88 -1.58
N LEU A 259 -14.51 -8.40 -2.83
CA LEU A 259 -15.59 -8.49 -3.80
C LEU A 259 -15.14 -9.38 -4.96
N ALA A 260 -16.06 -10.19 -5.47
CA ALA A 260 -15.84 -11.01 -6.66
C ALA A 260 -17.04 -10.94 -7.62
N VAL A 261 -16.78 -11.17 -8.90
CA VAL A 261 -17.80 -11.31 -9.93
C VAL A 261 -17.51 -12.58 -10.72
N GLU A 262 -18.47 -13.50 -10.75
CA GLU A 262 -18.34 -14.73 -11.54
C GLU A 262 -18.43 -14.44 -13.03
N LEU A 263 -17.46 -14.92 -13.81
CA LEU A 263 -17.30 -14.58 -15.22
C LEU A 263 -18.17 -15.42 -16.16
N ALA A 264 -18.48 -16.67 -15.79
CA ALA A 264 -19.18 -17.62 -16.66
C ALA A 264 -20.68 -17.31 -16.83
N SER A 265 -21.31 -16.63 -15.87
CA SER A 265 -22.77 -16.45 -15.85
C SER A 265 -23.31 -15.40 -16.82
N GLY A 266 -22.45 -14.57 -17.41
CA GLY A 266 -22.83 -13.42 -18.26
C GLY A 266 -23.56 -12.28 -17.53
N GLY A 267 -24.27 -12.60 -16.43
CA GLY A 267 -24.97 -11.63 -15.58
C GLY A 267 -24.06 -10.88 -14.60
N PHE A 268 -22.77 -11.22 -14.55
CA PHE A 268 -21.78 -10.60 -13.65
C PHE A 268 -22.30 -10.51 -12.21
N GLY A 269 -22.70 -11.66 -11.67
CA GLY A 269 -23.21 -11.77 -10.30
C GLY A 269 -22.15 -11.39 -9.28
N LEU A 270 -22.43 -10.36 -8.46
CA LEU A 270 -21.55 -9.86 -7.41
C LEU A 270 -21.61 -10.76 -6.17
N LEU A 271 -20.48 -11.31 -5.78
CA LEU A 271 -20.25 -11.94 -4.48
C LEU A 271 -19.67 -10.87 -3.53
N ASP A 272 -20.44 -10.53 -2.50
CA ASP A 272 -20.04 -9.58 -1.44
C ASP A 272 -20.35 -10.13 -0.03
N PRO A 273 -19.60 -11.14 0.44
CA PRO A 273 -19.86 -11.79 1.72
C PRO A 273 -19.53 -10.92 2.94
N PHE A 274 -18.84 -9.78 2.77
CA PHE A 274 -18.36 -8.93 3.86
C PHE A 274 -18.91 -7.49 3.83
N GLY A 275 -19.84 -7.19 2.93
CA GLY A 275 -20.49 -5.88 2.84
C GLY A 275 -19.60 -4.76 2.26
N GLY A 276 -18.63 -5.11 1.42
CA GLY A 276 -17.73 -4.16 0.76
C GLY A 276 -18.45 -3.13 -0.09
N ARG A 277 -19.56 -3.48 -0.75
CA ARG A 277 -20.39 -2.51 -1.50
C ARG A 277 -21.00 -1.46 -0.58
N ALA A 278 -21.49 -1.90 0.59
CA ALA A 278 -22.08 -1.02 1.57
C ALA A 278 -21.02 -0.13 2.25
N ASP A 279 -19.79 -0.63 2.40
CA ASP A 279 -18.64 0.14 2.88
C ASP A 279 -18.18 1.20 1.89
N LEU A 280 -18.14 0.87 0.59
CA LEU A 280 -17.88 1.84 -0.47
C LEU A 280 -18.91 2.98 -0.44
N ALA A 281 -20.20 2.66 -0.34
CA ALA A 281 -21.28 3.65 -0.26
C ALA A 281 -21.14 4.56 0.98
N ARG A 282 -20.69 4.03 2.12
CA ARG A 282 -20.47 4.78 3.37
C ARG A 282 -19.08 5.42 3.48
N ARG A 283 -18.25 5.32 2.45
CA ARG A 283 -16.84 5.76 2.45
C ARG A 283 -16.03 5.20 3.64
N ARG A 284 -16.29 3.93 3.98
CA ARG A 284 -15.69 3.23 5.11
C ARG A 284 -14.60 2.27 4.66
N LEU A 285 -13.48 2.27 5.35
CA LEU A 285 -12.42 1.26 5.22
C LEU A 285 -12.51 0.30 6.41
N ALA A 286 -12.82 -0.97 6.15
CA ALA A 286 -13.00 -1.99 7.18
C ALA A 286 -12.13 -3.21 6.90
N VAL A 287 -11.38 -3.66 7.91
CA VAL A 287 -10.69 -4.96 7.87
C VAL A 287 -11.67 -6.12 8.07
N LEU A 288 -11.35 -7.29 7.52
CA LEU A 288 -12.23 -8.47 7.61
C LEU A 288 -12.21 -9.13 8.99
N HIS A 289 -11.16 -8.93 9.77
CA HIS A 289 -10.98 -9.49 11.12
C HIS A 289 -9.95 -8.67 11.92
N PRO A 290 -10.00 -8.70 13.27
CA PRO A 290 -9.15 -7.87 14.13
C PRO A 290 -7.64 -8.13 14.01
N LEU A 291 -7.25 -9.33 13.56
CA LEU A 291 -5.85 -9.74 13.39
C LEU A 291 -5.28 -9.44 12.00
N SER A 292 -6.04 -8.81 11.10
CA SER A 292 -5.63 -8.61 9.68
C SER A 292 -4.25 -7.95 9.56
N TYR A 293 -3.98 -6.92 10.35
CA TYR A 293 -2.69 -6.24 10.35
C TYR A 293 -1.59 -6.97 11.13
N VAL A 294 -1.94 -7.88 12.04
CA VAL A 294 -0.97 -8.70 12.79
C VAL A 294 -0.47 -9.85 11.93
N GLU A 295 -1.38 -10.50 11.18
CA GLU A 295 -1.03 -11.49 10.16
C GLU A 295 -0.10 -10.85 9.11
N ASP A 296 -0.47 -9.69 8.59
CA ASP A 296 0.33 -8.98 7.58
C ASP A 296 0.37 -7.45 7.82
N PRO A 297 1.45 -6.92 8.43
CA PRO A 297 1.60 -5.50 8.71
C PRO A 297 1.72 -4.63 7.45
N THR A 298 2.05 -5.21 6.28
CA THR A 298 2.08 -4.45 5.03
C THR A 298 0.71 -3.88 4.65
N ARG A 299 -0.37 -4.49 5.16
CA ARG A 299 -1.74 -4.00 5.00
C ARG A 299 -1.94 -2.61 5.63
N LEU A 300 -1.10 -2.18 6.57
CA LEU A 300 -1.14 -0.81 7.11
C LEU A 300 -0.77 0.25 6.05
N PHE A 301 0.21 -0.03 5.19
CA PHE A 301 0.57 0.82 4.06
C PHE A 301 -0.56 0.86 3.04
N ARG A 302 -1.12 -0.32 2.72
CA ARG A 302 -2.29 -0.46 1.84
C ARG A 302 -3.51 0.31 2.37
N ALA A 303 -3.75 0.29 3.68
CA ALA A 303 -4.82 1.07 4.32
C ALA A 303 -4.64 2.57 4.09
N GLY A 304 -3.42 3.08 4.25
CA GLY A 304 -3.10 4.48 3.99
C GLY A 304 -3.35 4.87 2.54
N ARG A 305 -2.88 4.05 1.60
CA ARG A 305 -3.09 4.23 0.16
C ARG A 305 -4.57 4.25 -0.21
N TYR A 306 -5.33 3.24 0.22
CA TYR A 306 -6.76 3.17 -0.07
C TYR A 306 -7.55 4.30 0.57
N ALA A 307 -7.21 4.69 1.80
CA ALA A 307 -7.88 5.80 2.45
C ALA A 307 -7.76 7.11 1.66
N VAL A 308 -6.57 7.41 1.12
CA VAL A 308 -6.35 8.61 0.29
C VAL A 308 -6.92 8.42 -1.12
N ARG A 309 -6.49 7.38 -1.84
CA ARG A 309 -6.87 7.14 -3.24
C ARG A 309 -8.38 7.01 -3.42
N LEU A 310 -9.05 6.33 -2.48
CA LEU A 310 -10.47 6.02 -2.57
C LEU A 310 -11.35 6.98 -1.76
N GLY A 311 -10.75 7.88 -0.97
CA GLY A 311 -11.49 8.79 -0.07
C GLY A 311 -12.22 8.06 1.05
N LEU A 312 -11.61 7.00 1.62
CA LEU A 312 -12.21 6.16 2.66
C LEU A 312 -11.64 6.49 4.05
N ALA A 313 -12.46 6.30 5.09
CA ALA A 313 -12.05 6.44 6.48
C ALA A 313 -12.06 5.09 7.22
N PRO A 314 -11.00 4.73 7.96
CA PRO A 314 -10.97 3.51 8.76
C PRO A 314 -12.01 3.61 9.86
N ASP A 315 -12.80 2.55 10.06
CA ASP A 315 -13.78 2.49 11.12
C ASP A 315 -13.14 2.25 12.51
N ALA A 316 -13.95 2.22 13.57
CA ALA A 316 -13.45 2.03 14.92
C ALA A 316 -12.76 0.68 15.12
N ALA A 317 -13.28 -0.40 14.50
CA ALA A 317 -12.67 -1.73 14.59
C ALA A 317 -11.31 -1.78 13.87
N THR A 318 -11.22 -1.16 12.69
CA THR A 318 -9.97 -1.05 11.92
C THR A 318 -8.90 -0.24 12.65
N ARG A 319 -9.29 0.85 13.31
CA ARG A 319 -8.34 1.61 14.15
C ARG A 319 -7.83 0.79 15.34
N ARG A 320 -8.69 -0.01 15.99
CA ARG A 320 -8.27 -0.94 17.05
C ARG A 320 -7.35 -2.02 16.53
N ALA A 321 -7.64 -2.60 15.36
CA ALA A 321 -6.76 -3.59 14.72
C ALA A 321 -5.38 -2.98 14.41
N GLN A 322 -5.33 -1.73 13.95
CA GLN A 322 -4.06 -1.02 13.71
C GLN A 322 -3.30 -0.80 15.03
N ALA A 323 -3.96 -0.34 16.09
CA ALA A 323 -3.33 -0.15 17.39
C ALA A 323 -2.77 -1.48 17.94
N LEU A 324 -3.54 -2.57 17.81
CA LEU A 324 -3.10 -3.91 18.17
C LEU A 324 -1.84 -4.30 17.40
N ALA A 325 -1.84 -4.14 16.08
CA ALA A 325 -0.68 -4.49 15.26
C ALA A 325 0.56 -3.64 15.56
N LEU A 326 0.40 -2.34 15.83
CA LEU A 326 1.53 -1.47 16.17
C LEU A 326 2.09 -1.74 17.57
N ALA A 327 1.28 -2.28 18.49
CA ALA A 327 1.76 -2.75 19.80
C ALA A 327 2.62 -4.02 19.69
N HIS A 328 2.47 -4.79 18.60
CA HIS A 328 3.26 -5.98 18.30
C HIS A 328 4.53 -5.67 17.47
N ALA A 329 4.74 -4.41 17.07
CA ALA A 329 5.96 -4.03 16.37
C ALA A 329 7.17 -4.02 17.32
N PRO A 330 8.38 -4.42 16.87
CA PRO A 330 8.72 -4.78 15.49
C PRO A 330 8.29 -6.20 15.10
N TYR A 331 8.10 -6.42 13.80
CA TYR A 331 7.81 -7.75 13.22
C TYR A 331 9.08 -8.34 12.62
N PRO A 332 9.75 -9.31 13.27
CA PRO A 332 10.99 -9.89 12.75
C PRO A 332 10.77 -10.62 11.42
N ALA A 333 9.64 -11.30 11.25
CA ALA A 333 9.32 -12.07 10.04
C ALA A 333 8.93 -11.20 8.82
N LEU A 334 8.68 -9.91 9.02
CA LEU A 334 8.40 -8.98 7.92
C LEU A 334 9.71 -8.55 7.27
N SER A 335 10.08 -9.07 6.11
CA SER A 335 11.33 -8.67 5.44
C SER A 335 11.41 -7.16 5.16
N GLY A 336 12.60 -6.57 5.22
CA GLY A 336 12.84 -5.17 4.83
C GLY A 336 12.40 -4.84 3.41
N GLN A 337 12.65 -5.76 2.48
CA GLN A 337 12.24 -5.60 1.08
C GLN A 337 10.74 -5.39 0.93
N ARG A 338 9.91 -6.12 1.68
CA ARG A 338 8.44 -5.93 1.66
C ARG A 338 8.02 -4.55 2.17
N LEU A 339 8.73 -3.98 3.14
CA LEU A 339 8.50 -2.61 3.60
C LEU A 339 8.91 -1.59 2.53
N ALA A 340 10.08 -1.77 1.91
CA ALA A 340 10.55 -0.92 0.81
C ALA A 340 9.58 -0.94 -0.37
N THR A 341 9.12 -2.12 -0.79
CA THR A 341 8.11 -2.27 -1.85
C THR A 341 6.80 -1.56 -1.52
N GLU A 342 6.32 -1.61 -0.27
CA GLU A 342 5.13 -0.86 0.11
C GLU A 342 5.36 0.65 0.11
N LEU A 343 6.54 1.14 0.51
CA LEU A 343 6.90 2.56 0.41
C LEU A 343 6.99 3.02 -1.05
N GLU A 344 7.59 2.24 -1.95
CA GLU A 344 7.62 2.52 -3.39
C GLU A 344 6.19 2.61 -3.95
N ARG A 345 5.32 1.68 -3.56
CA ARG A 345 3.90 1.71 -3.94
C ARG A 345 3.15 2.92 -3.39
N VAL A 346 3.54 3.42 -2.22
CA VAL A 346 3.01 4.68 -1.66
C VAL A 346 3.48 5.87 -2.49
N LEU A 347 4.76 5.88 -2.90
CA LEU A 347 5.35 6.95 -3.69
C LEU A 347 4.83 7.01 -5.12
N ALA A 348 4.34 5.88 -5.66
CA ALA A 348 3.68 5.79 -6.95
C ALA A 348 2.20 6.24 -6.95
N GLU A 349 1.62 6.56 -5.78
CA GLU A 349 0.26 7.12 -5.73
C GLU A 349 0.24 8.58 -6.22
N ALA A 350 -0.91 9.05 -6.71
CA ALA A 350 -1.06 10.43 -7.21
C ALA A 350 -0.85 11.51 -6.11
N ARG A 351 -1.04 11.15 -4.83
CA ARG A 351 -0.87 12.02 -3.66
C ARG A 351 0.01 11.33 -2.62
N PRO A 352 1.31 11.13 -2.90
CA PRO A 352 2.20 10.38 -2.02
C PRO A 352 2.44 11.12 -0.69
N ASP A 353 2.43 12.46 -0.72
CA ASP A 353 2.44 13.36 0.44
C ASP A 353 1.33 13.01 1.44
N ALA A 354 0.09 12.95 0.96
CA ALA A 354 -1.08 12.72 1.79
C ALA A 354 -1.07 11.30 2.38
N VAL A 355 -0.60 10.30 1.62
CA VAL A 355 -0.47 8.93 2.10
C VAL A 355 0.61 8.83 3.17
N LEU A 356 1.81 9.37 2.93
CA LEU A 356 2.91 9.35 3.89
C LEU A 356 2.55 10.08 5.19
N LEU A 357 1.93 11.27 5.10
CA LEU A 357 1.46 12.02 6.27
C LEU A 357 0.44 11.22 7.08
N ARG A 358 -0.47 10.50 6.42
CA ARG A 358 -1.45 9.64 7.09
C ARG A 358 -0.78 8.46 7.79
N LEU A 359 0.16 7.79 7.13
CA LEU A 359 0.92 6.68 7.72
C LEU A 359 1.74 7.13 8.92
N ALA A 360 2.42 8.27 8.79
CA ALA A 360 3.17 8.93 9.85
C ALA A 360 2.29 9.28 11.06
N ALA A 361 1.16 9.97 10.84
CA ALA A 361 0.24 10.37 11.90
C ALA A 361 -0.44 9.16 12.57
N GLY A 362 -0.66 8.07 11.83
CA GLY A 362 -1.18 6.81 12.34
C GLY A 362 -0.14 5.93 13.06
N GLY A 363 1.12 6.36 13.13
CA GLY A 363 2.21 5.61 13.77
C GLY A 363 2.73 4.43 12.96
N VAL A 364 2.34 4.27 11.68
CA VAL A 364 2.76 3.14 10.83
C VAL A 364 4.26 3.16 10.57
N LEU A 365 4.89 4.34 10.54
CA LEU A 365 6.34 4.45 10.35
C LEU A 365 7.17 3.93 11.53
N ARG A 366 6.53 3.53 12.65
CA ARG A 366 7.18 2.74 13.70
C ARG A 366 7.58 1.33 13.24
N LEU A 367 7.08 0.87 12.09
CA LEU A 367 7.56 -0.35 11.44
C LEU A 367 8.98 -0.22 10.88
N LEU A 368 9.45 1.01 10.60
CA LEU A 368 10.84 1.29 10.24
C LEU A 368 11.72 1.24 11.48
N HIS A 369 11.28 1.89 12.57
CA HIS A 369 11.92 1.83 13.87
C HIS A 369 10.91 2.13 15.00
N PRO A 370 10.86 1.36 16.10
CA PRO A 370 9.81 1.51 17.14
C PRO A 370 9.71 2.89 17.79
N ARG A 371 10.83 3.62 17.83
CA ARG A 371 10.94 4.97 18.40
C ARG A 371 10.78 6.11 17.39
N TRP A 372 10.48 5.82 16.12
CA TRP A 372 10.29 6.85 15.09
C TRP A 372 9.16 7.81 15.49
N ARG A 373 9.34 9.11 15.25
CA ARG A 373 8.36 10.16 15.60
C ARG A 373 8.10 11.10 14.44
N LEU A 374 6.84 11.50 14.29
CA LEU A 374 6.45 12.55 13.35
C LEU A 374 6.72 13.93 13.96
N THR A 375 7.60 14.71 13.35
CA THR A 375 7.86 16.10 13.77
C THR A 375 7.23 17.11 12.81
N ALA A 376 7.28 18.40 13.18
CA ALA A 376 6.89 19.48 12.28
C ALA A 376 7.81 19.57 11.03
N ALA A 377 9.11 19.30 11.18
CA ALA A 377 10.06 19.33 10.06
C ALA A 377 9.76 18.20 9.07
N THR A 378 9.61 16.96 9.55
CA THR A 378 9.18 15.83 8.72
C THR A 378 7.88 16.14 7.99
N ARG A 379 6.87 16.72 8.67
CA ARG A 379 5.59 17.08 8.03
C ARG A 379 5.79 18.03 6.85
N ARG A 380 6.59 19.09 7.01
CA ARG A 380 6.84 20.06 5.92
C ARG A 380 7.56 19.41 4.74
N ARG A 381 8.56 18.56 5.00
CA ARG A 381 9.27 17.81 3.95
C ARG A 381 8.34 16.88 3.19
N LEU A 382 7.49 16.13 3.89
CA LEU A 382 6.51 15.24 3.25
C LEU A 382 5.50 16.01 2.39
N THR A 383 5.08 17.20 2.81
CA THR A 383 4.20 18.08 2.01
C THR A 383 4.91 18.60 0.75
N ALA A 384 6.20 18.92 0.84
CA ALA A 384 7.00 19.43 -0.28
C ALA A 384 7.53 18.32 -1.22
N LEU A 385 7.50 17.06 -0.80
CA LEU A 385 8.06 15.91 -1.53
C LEU A 385 7.54 15.79 -2.98
N PRO A 386 6.24 15.91 -3.29
CA PRO A 386 5.76 15.81 -4.67
C PRO A 386 6.34 16.91 -5.56
N ALA A 387 6.46 18.14 -5.04
CA ALA A 387 7.05 19.26 -5.77
C ALA A 387 8.54 19.04 -6.03
N ALA A 388 9.27 18.46 -5.06
CA ALA A 388 10.68 18.12 -5.24
C ALA A 388 10.91 17.02 -6.28
N LEU A 389 10.07 15.97 -6.27
CA LEU A 389 10.12 14.92 -7.28
C LEU A 389 9.81 15.48 -8.68
N ALA A 390 8.79 16.32 -8.81
CA ALA A 390 8.43 16.96 -10.07
C ALA A 390 9.54 17.92 -10.57
N TRP A 391 10.13 18.71 -9.66
CA TRP A 391 11.26 19.57 -9.98
C TRP A 391 12.47 18.75 -10.46
N ALA A 392 12.81 17.66 -9.77
CA ALA A 392 13.94 16.81 -10.14
C ALA A 392 13.77 16.22 -11.56
N VAL A 393 12.57 15.75 -11.89
CA VAL A 393 12.25 15.28 -13.26
C VAL A 393 12.38 16.42 -14.27
N GLY A 394 11.83 17.60 -13.98
CA GLY A 394 11.94 18.78 -14.85
C GLY A 394 13.38 19.27 -15.04
N ALA A 395 14.25 19.03 -14.07
CA ALA A 395 15.68 19.33 -14.11
C ALA A 395 16.54 18.19 -14.71
N GLY A 396 15.93 17.13 -15.24
CA GLY A 396 16.65 15.99 -15.81
C GLY A 396 17.43 15.14 -14.80
N LEU A 397 17.13 15.26 -13.50
CA LEU A 397 17.80 14.52 -12.44
C LEU A 397 17.18 13.13 -12.25
N ALA A 398 17.98 12.08 -12.44
CA ALA A 398 17.58 10.71 -12.17
C ALA A 398 17.55 10.44 -10.66
N VAL A 399 16.44 10.76 -9.99
CA VAL A 399 16.26 10.63 -8.54
C VAL A 399 15.37 9.44 -8.20
N PRO A 400 15.88 8.41 -7.50
CA PRO A 400 15.05 7.35 -6.95
C PRO A 400 14.06 7.91 -5.90
N PRO A 401 12.73 7.82 -6.11
CA PRO A 401 11.77 8.42 -5.18
C PRO A 401 11.87 7.88 -3.75
N LEU A 402 12.21 6.60 -3.60
CA LEU A 402 12.38 5.96 -2.30
C LEU A 402 13.50 6.62 -1.50
N GLU A 403 14.67 6.87 -2.11
CA GLU A 403 15.81 7.47 -1.42
C GLU A 403 15.49 8.89 -0.95
N LEU A 404 14.87 9.72 -1.79
CA LEU A 404 14.46 11.08 -1.41
C LEU A 404 13.40 11.06 -0.30
N ALA A 405 12.45 10.13 -0.34
CA ALA A 405 11.46 9.96 0.71
C ALA A 405 12.08 9.51 2.04
N LEU A 406 13.10 8.64 2.01
CA LEU A 406 13.83 8.20 3.20
C LEU A 406 14.58 9.38 3.85
N LEU A 407 15.22 10.24 3.05
CA LEU A 407 15.82 11.48 3.54
C LEU A 407 14.77 12.36 4.23
N ALA A 408 13.62 12.58 3.60
CA ALA A 408 12.52 13.36 4.19
C ALA A 408 11.99 12.78 5.50
N LEU A 409 11.97 11.46 5.65
CA LEU A 409 11.45 10.73 6.82
C LEU A 409 12.43 10.60 7.99
N LEU A 410 13.74 10.67 7.71
CA LEU A 410 14.79 10.31 8.67
C LEU A 410 15.71 11.48 9.06
N ALA A 411 15.75 12.56 8.29
CA ALA A 411 16.70 13.66 8.47
C ALA A 411 16.62 14.40 9.82
N ASP A 412 15.50 14.33 10.51
CA ASP A 412 15.31 14.93 11.84
C ASP A 412 15.07 13.88 12.95
N GLN A 413 15.41 12.62 12.66
CA GLN A 413 15.47 11.56 13.67
C GLN A 413 16.90 11.44 14.23
N PRO A 414 17.09 10.84 15.42
CA PRO A 414 18.43 10.56 15.93
C PRO A 414 19.26 9.74 14.93
N PRO A 415 20.56 10.02 14.73
CA PRO A 415 21.38 9.33 13.71
C PRO A 415 21.38 7.81 13.84
N ALA A 416 21.49 7.28 15.06
CA ALA A 416 21.42 5.84 15.32
C ALA A 416 20.06 5.22 14.94
N LEU A 417 18.96 5.97 15.11
CA LEU A 417 17.63 5.54 14.69
C LEU A 417 17.53 5.51 13.17
N ALA A 418 18.00 6.56 12.51
CA ALA A 418 18.00 6.64 11.05
C ALA A 418 18.80 5.50 10.41
N ALA A 419 20.01 5.23 10.91
CA ALA A 419 20.84 4.11 10.46
C ALA A 419 20.11 2.76 10.62
N ALA A 420 19.55 2.49 11.80
CA ALA A 420 18.79 1.26 12.06
C ALA A 420 17.54 1.12 11.16
N ALA A 421 16.87 2.22 10.83
CA ALA A 421 15.74 2.22 9.90
C ALA A 421 16.18 1.88 8.46
N LEU A 422 17.35 2.37 8.03
CA LEU A 422 17.91 2.02 6.71
C LEU A 422 18.34 0.55 6.66
N ASP A 423 18.96 0.02 7.73
CA ASP A 423 19.26 -1.41 7.87
C ASP A 423 18.01 -2.26 7.77
N ARG A 424 16.93 -1.81 8.41
CA ARG A 424 15.65 -2.53 8.45
C ARG A 424 15.01 -2.70 7.08
N LEU A 425 15.24 -1.78 6.15
CA LEU A 425 14.69 -1.79 4.79
C LEU A 425 15.50 -2.65 3.81
N ALA A 426 16.61 -3.25 4.25
CA ALA A 426 17.51 -4.03 3.39
C ALA A 426 18.05 -3.22 2.19
N LEU A 427 18.16 -1.89 2.30
CA LEU A 427 18.95 -1.10 1.36
C LEU A 427 20.43 -1.42 1.56
N ALA A 428 21.12 -1.79 0.48
CA ALA A 428 22.54 -2.13 0.48
C ALA A 428 23.30 -1.37 -0.62
N GLY A 429 24.63 -1.29 -0.49
CA GLY A 429 25.50 -0.64 -1.47
C GLY A 429 25.26 0.85 -1.64
N GLU A 430 25.37 1.33 -2.88
CA GLU A 430 25.33 2.76 -3.19
C GLU A 430 24.01 3.46 -2.81
N PRO A 431 22.81 2.90 -3.02
CA PRO A 431 21.55 3.51 -2.54
C PRO A 431 21.58 3.86 -1.06
N ARG A 432 22.10 2.95 -0.23
CA ARG A 432 22.23 3.19 1.21
C ARG A 432 23.24 4.31 1.49
N ALA A 433 24.40 4.26 0.82
CA ALA A 433 25.46 5.24 1.01
C ALA A 433 25.01 6.66 0.65
N ARG A 434 24.28 6.84 -0.45
CA ARG A 434 23.69 8.12 -0.86
C ARG A 434 22.75 8.70 0.19
N VAL A 435 21.83 7.89 0.70
CA VAL A 435 20.92 8.33 1.77
C VAL A 435 21.70 8.69 3.03
N GLY A 436 22.70 7.91 3.42
CA GLY A 436 23.59 8.22 4.55
C GLY A 436 24.28 9.58 4.40
N ARG A 437 24.94 9.83 3.26
CA ARG A 437 25.60 11.12 2.97
C ARG A 437 24.62 12.30 3.02
N GLY A 438 23.40 12.11 2.50
CA GLY A 438 22.36 13.15 2.54
C GLY A 438 21.89 13.48 3.96
N LEU A 439 21.79 12.48 4.85
CA LEU A 439 21.40 12.69 6.25
C LEU A 439 22.49 13.43 7.05
N GLU A 440 23.76 13.09 6.83
CA GLU A 440 24.89 13.63 7.61
C GLU A 440 25.42 14.97 7.07
N GLY A 441 25.50 15.12 5.74
CA GLY A 441 26.24 16.21 5.10
C GLY A 441 25.42 17.42 4.66
N ALA A 442 24.09 17.31 4.58
CA ALA A 442 23.27 18.36 3.97
C ALA A 442 23.32 19.72 4.69
N PRO A 443 23.29 19.81 6.04
CA PRO A 443 23.38 21.11 6.72
C PRO A 443 24.71 21.83 6.46
N ALA A 444 25.83 21.11 6.57
CA ALA A 444 27.17 21.66 6.35
C ALA A 444 27.37 22.10 4.88
N LEU A 445 26.88 21.29 3.94
CA LEU A 445 26.90 21.63 2.51
C LEU A 445 26.02 22.85 2.22
N GLY A 446 24.84 22.93 2.83
CA GLY A 446 23.96 24.10 2.74
C GLY A 446 24.67 25.38 3.19
N ALA A 447 25.33 25.37 4.35
CA ALA A 447 26.11 26.51 4.84
C ALA A 447 27.26 26.89 3.88
N ALA A 448 28.03 25.90 3.43
CA ALA A 448 29.13 26.13 2.49
C ALA A 448 28.66 26.75 1.15
N LEU A 449 27.48 26.39 0.67
CA LEU A 449 26.89 26.99 -0.54
C LEU A 449 26.51 28.47 -0.34
N LEU A 450 26.05 28.82 0.86
CA LEU A 450 25.73 30.21 1.22
C LEU A 450 27.00 31.05 1.35
N ASP A 451 28.05 30.51 1.98
CA ASP A 451 29.33 31.19 2.18
C ASP A 451 30.13 31.35 0.88
N ALA A 452 29.96 30.44 -0.07
CA ALA A 452 30.58 30.54 -1.38
C ALA A 452 30.06 31.77 -2.16
N GLY A 453 30.90 32.81 -2.25
CA GLY A 453 30.55 34.07 -2.92
C GLY A 453 30.57 34.00 -4.45
N ARG A 454 31.31 33.05 -5.05
CA ARG A 454 31.44 32.90 -6.52
C ARG A 454 30.56 31.76 -7.07
N PRO A 455 29.93 31.93 -8.25
CA PRO A 455 29.20 30.87 -8.93
C PRO A 455 30.02 29.59 -9.15
N SER A 456 31.29 29.70 -9.55
CA SER A 456 32.19 28.56 -9.75
C SER A 456 32.43 27.75 -8.47
N ALA A 457 32.63 28.44 -7.34
CA ALA A 457 32.80 27.81 -6.04
C ALA A 457 31.56 27.01 -5.62
N ARG A 458 30.36 27.57 -5.83
CA ARG A 458 29.10 26.84 -5.61
C ARG A 458 28.97 25.63 -6.54
N ALA A 459 29.29 25.79 -7.83
CA ALA A 459 29.23 24.71 -8.78
C ALA A 459 30.18 23.55 -8.43
N ARG A 460 31.40 23.83 -7.95
CA ARG A 460 32.33 22.80 -7.48
C ARG A 460 31.75 21.96 -6.34
N LEU A 461 31.11 22.60 -5.36
CA LEU A 461 30.48 21.92 -4.21
C LEU A 461 29.35 20.95 -4.61
N LEU A 462 28.65 21.27 -5.71
CA LEU A 462 27.50 20.50 -6.21
C LEU A 462 27.87 19.45 -7.27
N ARG A 463 28.97 19.64 -8.01
CA ARG A 463 29.38 18.81 -9.16
C ARG A 463 29.64 17.35 -8.80
N GLU A 464 30.10 17.09 -7.59
CA GLU A 464 30.43 15.74 -7.11
C GLU A 464 29.26 15.06 -6.38
N ARG A 465 28.08 15.71 -6.34
CA ARG A 465 26.92 15.21 -5.61
C ARG A 465 26.03 14.35 -6.49
N ALA A 466 25.51 13.27 -5.91
CA ALA A 466 24.52 12.45 -6.60
C ALA A 466 23.21 13.26 -6.84
N PRO A 467 22.44 12.95 -7.90
CA PRO A 467 21.17 13.63 -8.18
C PRO A 467 20.20 13.68 -6.99
N VAL A 468 20.14 12.61 -6.18
CA VAL A 468 19.31 12.56 -4.97
C VAL A 468 19.77 13.51 -3.88
N GLU A 469 21.08 13.77 -3.75
CA GLU A 469 21.64 14.73 -2.79
C GLU A 469 21.26 16.16 -3.18
N LEU A 470 21.28 16.47 -4.49
CA LEU A 470 20.80 17.76 -5.01
C LEU A 470 19.29 17.94 -4.75
N ALA A 471 18.48 16.94 -5.08
CA ALA A 471 17.04 16.99 -4.83
C ALA A 471 16.70 17.07 -3.34
N TRP A 472 17.53 16.49 -2.49
CA TRP A 472 17.40 16.60 -1.05
C TRP A 472 17.65 18.03 -0.53
N LEU A 473 18.74 18.67 -0.96
CA LEU A 473 19.02 20.08 -0.61
C LEU A 473 17.88 21.00 -1.07
N TRP A 474 17.35 20.76 -2.27
CA TRP A 474 16.22 21.52 -2.78
C TRP A 474 14.96 21.29 -1.94
N LEU A 475 14.64 20.03 -1.62
CA LEU A 475 13.48 19.65 -0.82
C LEU A 475 13.53 20.26 0.60
N ASP A 476 14.68 20.15 1.28
CA ASP A 476 14.84 20.66 2.64
C ASP A 476 14.75 22.20 2.69
N ALA A 477 15.33 22.89 1.70
CA ALA A 477 15.18 24.34 1.53
C ALA A 477 13.72 24.74 1.26
N ALA A 478 12.99 23.99 0.43
CA ALA A 478 11.57 24.24 0.17
C ALA A 478 10.69 23.99 1.42
N ALA A 479 11.05 23.02 2.26
CA ALA A 479 10.31 22.64 3.45
C ALA A 479 10.53 23.56 4.67
N THR A 480 11.59 24.36 4.69
CA THR A 480 11.94 25.25 5.81
C THR A 480 11.57 26.72 5.57
N GLY A 481 11.06 27.03 4.38
CA GLY A 481 10.89 28.35 3.76
C GLY A 481 10.87 29.60 4.65
N GLY A 482 11.81 30.51 4.36
CA GLY A 482 11.49 31.83 3.79
C GLY A 482 11.81 31.81 2.30
N ARG A 483 11.07 32.55 1.44
CA ARG A 483 11.27 32.51 -0.03
C ARG A 483 12.12 33.71 -0.52
N PRO A 484 13.07 33.47 -1.45
CA PRO A 484 13.68 32.19 -1.77
C PRO A 484 14.63 31.75 -0.64
N ALA A 485 14.55 30.48 -0.20
CA ALA A 485 15.55 29.91 0.68
C ALA A 485 16.83 29.78 -0.17
N PRO A 486 17.93 30.50 0.13
CA PRO A 486 18.96 30.75 -0.88
C PRO A 486 19.66 29.49 -1.39
N VAL A 487 19.74 28.43 -0.57
CA VAL A 487 20.27 27.11 -0.99
C VAL A 487 19.44 26.50 -2.13
N GLY A 488 18.10 26.52 -2.03
CA GLY A 488 17.24 25.94 -3.06
C GLY A 488 17.37 26.65 -4.42
N ALA A 489 17.56 27.98 -4.39
CA ALA A 489 17.83 28.77 -5.59
C ALA A 489 19.20 28.43 -6.21
N ILE A 490 20.24 28.26 -5.40
CA ILE A 490 21.57 27.84 -5.86
C ILE A 490 21.52 26.46 -6.52
N VAL A 491 20.84 25.50 -5.89
CA VAL A 491 20.70 24.14 -6.44
C VAL A 491 19.90 24.15 -7.74
N ALA A 492 18.81 24.93 -7.82
CA ALA A 492 18.01 25.07 -9.03
C ALA A 492 18.80 25.73 -10.17
N TRP A 493 19.60 26.77 -9.87
CA TRP A 493 20.51 27.38 -10.84
C TRP A 493 21.51 26.35 -11.39
N PHE A 494 22.18 25.61 -10.50
CA PHE A 494 23.16 24.60 -10.90
C PHE A 494 22.55 23.50 -11.77
N ALA A 495 21.37 23.00 -11.41
CA ALA A 495 20.69 21.95 -12.18
C ALA A 495 20.17 22.46 -13.54
N GLY A 496 19.96 23.77 -13.69
CA GLY A 496 19.58 24.41 -14.95
C GLY A 496 20.76 24.85 -15.82
N LEU A 497 22.01 24.61 -15.40
CA LEU A 497 23.17 24.91 -16.24
C LEU A 497 23.18 23.98 -17.45
N GLU A 498 22.97 24.56 -18.63
CA GLU A 498 23.20 23.86 -19.88
C GLU A 498 24.65 23.33 -19.92
N PRO A 499 24.90 22.10 -20.39
CA PRO A 499 26.23 21.61 -20.69
C PRO A 499 26.76 22.31 -21.96
N ARG A 500 26.78 23.65 -21.99
CA ARG A 500 27.48 24.38 -23.03
C ARG A 500 28.98 24.15 -22.81
N GLY A 501 29.55 23.28 -23.65
CA GLY A 501 31.00 23.21 -23.87
C GLY A 501 31.54 24.62 -24.08
N GLY A 502 32.77 24.87 -23.64
CA GLY A 502 33.44 26.13 -23.95
C GLY A 502 33.58 26.31 -25.45
N ALA A 503 34.01 27.50 -25.88
CA ALA A 503 34.41 27.68 -27.27
C ALA A 503 35.63 26.80 -27.61
N LEU A 504 36.44 26.46 -26.61
CA LEU A 504 37.55 25.52 -26.66
C LEU A 504 37.16 24.15 -26.07
N GLY A 505 37.35 23.10 -26.87
CA GLY A 505 37.32 21.70 -26.45
C GLY A 505 38.71 21.18 -26.06
N GLY A 506 38.80 19.88 -25.74
CA GLY A 506 40.06 19.25 -25.35
C GLY A 506 41.14 19.31 -26.43
N GLU A 507 40.76 19.11 -27.70
CA GLU A 507 41.70 19.22 -28.83
C GLU A 507 42.16 20.66 -29.06
N ASP A 508 41.29 21.67 -28.87
CA ASP A 508 41.70 23.08 -28.98
C ASP A 508 42.74 23.43 -27.90
N VAL A 509 42.53 22.97 -26.65
CA VAL A 509 43.45 23.20 -25.54
C VAL A 509 44.80 22.51 -25.77
N ILE A 510 44.81 21.32 -26.38
CA ILE A 510 46.03 20.61 -26.78
C ILE A 510 46.76 21.38 -27.89
N ALA A 511 46.03 21.87 -28.90
CA ALA A 511 46.59 22.64 -30.01
C ALA A 511 47.23 23.96 -29.55
N LEU A 512 46.74 24.54 -28.44
CA LEU A 512 47.30 25.71 -27.79
C LEU A 512 48.57 25.43 -26.97
N GLY A 513 49.00 24.17 -26.84
CA GLY A 513 50.26 23.78 -26.22
C GLY A 513 50.14 23.08 -24.86
N VAL A 514 48.93 22.75 -24.38
CA VAL A 514 48.76 21.98 -23.13
C VAL A 514 49.08 20.49 -23.37
N PRO A 515 49.96 19.86 -22.57
CA PRO A 515 50.29 18.44 -22.73
C PRO A 515 49.08 17.53 -22.58
N ARG A 516 48.97 16.52 -23.45
CA ARG A 516 47.92 15.49 -23.37
C ARG A 516 47.97 14.79 -22.01
N GLY A 517 46.80 14.65 -21.37
CA GLY A 517 46.66 13.98 -20.08
C GLY A 517 45.88 14.81 -19.05
N PRO A 518 46.13 14.63 -17.74
CA PRO A 518 45.39 15.31 -16.66
C PRO A 518 45.44 16.85 -16.73
N ALA A 519 46.48 17.42 -17.34
CA ALA A 519 46.63 18.86 -17.52
C ALA A 519 45.49 19.47 -18.36
N VAL A 520 45.07 18.80 -19.44
CA VAL A 520 43.92 19.23 -20.27
C VAL A 520 42.64 19.29 -19.45
N ALA A 521 42.37 18.27 -18.62
CA ALA A 521 41.19 18.24 -17.76
C ALA A 521 41.19 19.37 -16.71
N ARG A 522 42.36 19.70 -16.15
CA ARG A 522 42.52 20.85 -15.23
C ARG A 522 42.23 22.17 -15.92
N VAL A 523 42.82 22.41 -17.10
CA VAL A 523 42.61 23.65 -17.86
C VAL A 523 41.14 23.79 -18.30
N LEU A 524 40.51 22.73 -18.78
CA LEU A 524 39.08 22.75 -19.14
C LEU A 524 38.18 23.02 -17.92
N ALA A 525 38.56 22.58 -16.73
CA ALA A 525 37.85 22.88 -15.50
C ALA A 525 38.01 24.36 -15.10
N GLU A 526 39.21 24.93 -15.22
CA GLU A 526 39.47 26.36 -14.98
C GLU A 526 38.69 27.25 -15.96
N LEU A 527 38.71 26.93 -17.26
CA LEU A 527 37.92 27.62 -18.29
C LEU A 527 36.41 27.57 -17.98
N ARG A 528 35.91 26.43 -17.50
CA ARG A 528 34.51 26.30 -17.09
C ARG A 528 34.19 27.19 -15.89
N ASP A 529 35.06 27.22 -14.90
CA ASP A 529 34.86 28.02 -13.69
C ASP A 529 34.96 29.52 -13.98
N ALA A 530 35.90 29.94 -14.83
CA ALA A 530 36.02 31.33 -15.30
C ALA A 530 34.78 31.80 -16.07
N ARG A 531 34.19 30.93 -16.89
CA ARG A 531 32.91 31.21 -17.56
C ARG A 531 31.75 31.38 -16.58
N LEU A 532 31.66 30.51 -15.59
CA LEU A 532 30.61 30.60 -14.55
C LEU A 532 30.74 31.88 -13.72
N ASP A 533 31.96 32.34 -13.48
CA ASP A 533 32.23 33.60 -12.76
C ASP A 533 32.12 34.84 -13.64
N GLY A 534 31.90 34.69 -14.96
CA GLY A 534 31.81 35.79 -15.93
C GLY A 534 33.14 36.47 -16.24
N THR A 535 34.28 35.89 -15.81
CA THR A 535 35.62 36.44 -16.09
C THR A 535 36.12 36.09 -17.48
N VAL A 536 35.49 35.13 -18.16
CA VAL A 536 35.74 34.72 -19.54
C VAL A 536 34.41 34.60 -20.25
N THR A 537 34.23 35.32 -21.36
CA THR A 537 32.93 35.40 -22.07
C THR A 537 32.99 35.04 -23.55
N ASP A 538 34.19 34.97 -24.13
CA ASP A 538 34.40 34.64 -25.54
C ASP A 538 35.63 33.74 -25.75
N ARG A 539 35.82 33.29 -27.00
CA ARG A 539 36.91 32.38 -27.37
C ARG A 539 38.29 33.01 -27.19
N ALA A 540 38.45 34.30 -27.46
CA ALA A 540 39.75 34.97 -27.33
C ALA A 540 40.20 35.00 -25.87
N MET A 541 39.28 35.33 -24.95
CA MET A 541 39.51 35.28 -23.52
C MET A 541 39.82 33.85 -23.02
N GLU A 542 39.18 32.82 -23.61
CA GLU A 542 39.52 31.42 -23.32
C GLU A 542 40.96 31.09 -23.77
N GLU A 543 41.36 31.48 -24.98
CA GLU A 543 42.72 31.26 -25.51
C GLU A 543 43.80 31.97 -24.68
N ASP A 544 43.54 33.21 -24.26
CA ASP A 544 44.45 33.99 -23.42
C ASP A 544 44.64 33.37 -22.04
N LEU A 545 43.56 32.85 -21.42
CA LEU A 545 43.65 32.15 -20.14
C LEU A 545 44.51 30.88 -20.26
N VAL A 546 44.37 30.12 -21.36
CA VAL A 546 45.18 28.93 -21.62
C VAL A 546 46.65 29.30 -21.80
N ARG A 547 46.96 30.34 -22.59
CA ARG A 547 48.34 30.81 -22.81
C ARG A 547 48.97 31.32 -21.52
N HIS A 548 48.24 32.07 -20.69
CA HIS A 548 48.72 32.51 -19.39
C HIS A 548 49.09 31.33 -18.49
N ARG A 549 48.29 30.26 -18.51
CA ARG A 549 48.60 29.04 -17.74
C ARG A 549 49.84 28.29 -18.22
N ILE A 550 50.08 28.26 -19.53
CA ILE A 550 51.30 27.66 -20.09
C ILE A 550 52.54 28.45 -19.62
N LEU A 551 52.42 29.78 -19.48
CA LEU A 551 53.50 30.66 -19.03
C LEU A 551 53.76 30.59 -17.52
N GLU A 552 52.73 30.34 -16.70
CA GLU A 552 52.85 30.20 -15.24
C GLU A 552 53.40 28.83 -14.76
N GLY A 553 53.53 27.85 -15.66
CA GLY A 553 54.22 26.58 -15.40
C GLY A 553 53.39 25.33 -15.70
N GLY A 554 53.99 24.41 -16.48
CA GLY A 554 53.45 23.09 -16.82
C GLY A 554 53.30 22.11 -15.65
#